data_AF-A0A843DNN5-F1
#
_entry.id   AF-A0A843DNN5-F1
#
_cell.length_a   1.000
_cell.length_b   1.000
_cell.length_c   1.000
_cell.angle_alpha   90.00
_cell.angle_beta   90.00
_cell.angle_gamma   90.00
#
_symmetry.space_group_name_H-M   'P 1'
#
loop_
_entity.id
_entity.type
_entity.pdbx_description
1 polymer ?
#
loop_
_entity_poly.entity_id
_entity_poly.type
_entity_poly.pdbx_seq_one_letter_code
_entity_poly.pdbx_strand_id
1 'polypeptide(L)'
;MSKNSEYMEAFFGVELYKKFEDVLGNLEDIEIDLKGISREVGRLGGNLEQEDRIGTAKEMRAATYESAQQVRDVRSFLDFYFSQSQELSQVILERDAYMLLYQIYQWDYNDVRDLRAWVRDFKQVCNTIGYRPEDLLKLDNLTAHPVPEDVKIFPVYAVDKHDYCLCGKDCDDIMYIEEIREEMAENPDKYRKLSARKA
;
A
#
# COMPACT_ATOMS: atom_id res chain seq x y z
N MET A 1 9.36 28.91 3.66
CA MET A 1 8.13 28.32 3.08
C MET A 1 8.14 26.78 3.05
N SER A 2 8.95 26.09 3.88
CA SER A 2 9.11 24.61 3.79
C SER A 2 8.11 23.77 4.59
N LYS A 3 7.50 24.32 5.65
CA LYS A 3 6.66 23.53 6.56
C LYS A 3 5.40 22.94 5.90
N ASN A 4 4.75 23.64 4.97
CA ASN A 4 3.56 23.10 4.30
C ASN A 4 3.87 21.96 3.32
N SER A 5 5.10 21.87 2.78
CA SER A 5 5.52 20.78 1.88
C SER A 5 5.68 19.48 2.65
N GLU A 6 6.37 19.50 3.80
CA GLU A 6 6.60 18.32 4.63
C GLU A 6 5.29 17.75 5.20
N TYR A 7 4.34 18.60 5.62
CA TYR A 7 3.03 18.14 6.08
C TYR A 7 2.18 17.56 4.95
N MET A 8 2.28 18.12 3.74
CA MET A 8 1.64 17.58 2.55
C MET A 8 2.28 16.23 2.18
N GLU A 9 3.61 16.12 2.14
CA GLU A 9 4.32 14.86 1.89
C GLU A 9 3.99 13.79 2.95
N ALA A 10 3.92 14.15 4.23
CA ALA A 10 3.48 13.25 5.30
C ALA A 10 1.99 12.86 5.18
N PHE A 11 1.16 13.71 4.57
CA PHE A 11 -0.22 13.40 4.24
C PHE A 11 -0.30 12.50 3.00
N PHE A 12 0.57 12.71 2.00
CA PHE A 12 0.63 11.99 0.72
C PHE A 12 1.36 10.64 0.75
N GLY A 13 2.12 10.33 1.80
CA GLY A 13 2.81 9.04 1.95
C GLY A 13 2.02 7.97 2.73
N VAL A 14 0.74 8.21 3.02
CA VAL A 14 -0.05 7.37 3.93
C VAL A 14 -1.21 6.71 3.20
N GLU A 15 -1.16 5.39 3.04
CA GLU A 15 -2.32 4.57 2.67
C GLU A 15 -3.26 4.50 3.88
N LEU A 16 -4.30 5.32 3.89
CA LEU A 16 -5.18 5.45 5.06
C LEU A 16 -5.97 4.18 5.31
N TYR A 17 -6.41 3.52 4.23
CA TYR A 17 -7.14 2.26 4.34
C TYR A 17 -6.29 1.18 5.01
N LYS A 18 -5.04 1.00 4.54
CA LYS A 18 -4.10 0.05 5.13
C LYS A 18 -3.75 0.38 6.57
N LYS A 19 -3.50 1.66 6.88
CA LYS A 19 -3.29 2.08 8.28
C LYS A 19 -4.47 1.77 9.17
N PHE A 20 -5.69 1.87 8.66
CA PHE A 20 -6.87 1.50 9.40
C PHE A 20 -6.90 -0.01 9.70
N GLU A 21 -6.65 -0.85 8.69
CA GLU A 21 -6.53 -2.30 8.87
C GLU A 21 -5.42 -2.66 9.86
N ASP A 22 -4.24 -2.03 9.74
CA ASP A 22 -3.12 -2.21 10.66
C ASP A 22 -3.49 -1.84 12.10
N VAL A 23 -4.23 -0.76 12.30
CA VAL A 23 -4.71 -0.35 13.63
C VAL A 23 -5.67 -1.38 14.21
N LEU A 24 -6.59 -1.92 13.42
CA LEU A 24 -7.49 -2.99 13.88
C LEU A 24 -6.73 -4.25 14.30
N GLY A 25 -5.72 -4.65 13.51
CA GLY A 25 -4.85 -5.79 13.83
C GLY A 25 -4.04 -5.56 15.12
N ASN A 26 -3.41 -4.39 15.25
CA ASN A 26 -2.66 -4.04 16.46
C ASN A 26 -3.55 -4.05 17.71
N LEU A 27 -4.80 -3.57 17.62
CA LEU A 27 -5.74 -3.63 18.75
C LEU A 27 -6.13 -5.07 19.10
N GLU A 28 -6.23 -5.96 18.11
CA GLU A 28 -6.48 -7.39 18.35
C GLU A 28 -5.31 -8.04 19.09
N ASP A 29 -4.07 -7.77 18.67
CA ASP A 29 -2.88 -8.30 19.34
C ASP A 29 -2.80 -7.82 20.79
N ILE A 30 -3.05 -6.53 21.04
CA ILE A 30 -3.11 -5.97 22.39
C ILE A 30 -4.22 -6.64 23.23
N GLU A 31 -5.40 -6.89 22.66
CA GLU A 31 -6.48 -7.62 23.33
C GLU A 31 -6.03 -9.02 23.77
N ILE A 32 -5.37 -9.75 22.86
CA ILE A 32 -4.87 -11.10 23.11
C ILE A 32 -3.81 -11.10 24.22
N ASP A 33 -2.87 -10.16 24.16
CA ASP A 33 -1.81 -10.00 25.14
C ASP A 33 -2.36 -9.68 26.53
N LEU A 34 -3.29 -8.72 26.64
CA LEU A 34 -3.94 -8.39 27.92
C LEU A 34 -4.71 -9.59 28.49
N LYS A 35 -5.40 -10.37 27.65
CA LYS A 35 -6.03 -11.63 28.08
C LYS A 35 -5.00 -12.67 28.51
N GLY A 36 -3.84 -12.71 27.87
CA GLY A 36 -2.69 -13.54 28.27
C GLY A 36 -2.19 -13.16 29.66
N ILE A 37 -1.90 -11.87 29.88
CA ILE A 37 -1.44 -11.32 31.16
C ILE A 37 -2.47 -11.58 32.26
N SER A 38 -3.76 -11.34 32.01
CA SER A 38 -4.82 -11.60 33.00
C SER A 38 -4.86 -13.08 33.44
N ARG A 39 -4.68 -14.02 32.49
CA ARG A 39 -4.59 -15.45 32.80
C ARG A 39 -3.34 -15.78 33.62
N GLU A 40 -2.20 -15.18 33.28
CA GLU A 40 -0.95 -15.39 34.00
C GLU A 40 -1.00 -14.83 35.43
N VAL A 41 -1.53 -13.62 35.62
CA VAL A 41 -1.77 -13.04 36.94
C VAL A 41 -2.68 -13.94 37.77
N GLY A 42 -3.73 -14.51 37.18
CA GLY A 42 -4.61 -15.47 37.84
C GLY A 42 -3.87 -16.75 38.28
N ARG A 43 -2.99 -17.29 37.44
CA ARG A 43 -2.16 -18.46 37.75
C ARG A 43 -1.17 -18.19 38.88
N LEU A 44 -0.45 -17.06 38.81
CA LEU A 44 0.51 -16.67 39.83
C LEU A 44 -0.18 -16.37 41.16
N GLY A 45 -1.32 -15.68 41.12
CA GLY A 45 -2.13 -15.35 42.29
C GLY A 45 -2.63 -16.57 43.06
N GLY A 46 -2.92 -17.67 42.35
CA GLY A 46 -3.33 -18.94 42.97
C GLY A 46 -2.25 -19.66 43.77
N ASN A 47 -0.97 -19.26 43.60
CA ASN A 47 0.18 -19.83 44.31
C ASN A 47 0.66 -18.95 45.48
N LEU A 48 -0.05 -17.88 45.80
CA LEU A 48 0.31 -16.96 46.88
C LEU A 48 -0.28 -17.43 48.21
N GLU A 49 0.50 -17.36 49.27
CA GLU A 49 0.06 -17.73 50.63
C GLU A 49 -0.41 -16.52 51.46
N GLN A 50 0.04 -15.31 51.11
CA GLN A 50 -0.31 -14.08 51.83
C GLN A 50 -1.61 -13.48 51.29
N GLU A 51 -2.61 -13.31 52.17
CA GLU A 51 -3.95 -12.83 51.82
C GLU A 51 -3.96 -11.48 51.10
N ASP A 52 -3.14 -10.52 51.56
CA ASP A 52 -3.00 -9.21 50.90
C ASP A 52 -2.51 -9.34 49.46
N ARG A 53 -1.54 -10.24 49.21
CA ARG A 53 -1.01 -10.46 47.85
C ARG A 53 -2.01 -11.18 46.96
N ILE A 54 -2.84 -12.07 47.51
CA ILE A 54 -3.96 -12.70 46.80
C ILE A 54 -4.99 -11.62 46.41
N GLY A 55 -5.30 -10.69 47.32
CA GLY A 55 -6.16 -9.54 47.05
C GLY A 55 -5.65 -8.69 45.89
N THR A 56 -4.39 -8.27 45.95
CA THR A 56 -3.77 -7.47 44.86
C THR A 56 -3.75 -8.24 43.54
N ALA A 57 -3.45 -9.54 43.54
CA ALA A 57 -3.46 -10.35 42.32
C ALA A 57 -4.86 -10.45 41.69
N LYS A 58 -5.92 -10.53 42.50
CA LYS A 58 -7.31 -10.50 42.00
C LYS A 58 -7.65 -9.17 41.36
N GLU A 59 -7.27 -8.05 41.99
CA GLU A 59 -7.49 -6.70 41.45
C GLU A 59 -6.72 -6.50 40.14
N MET A 60 -5.44 -6.87 40.08
CA MET A 60 -4.65 -6.79 38.85
C MET A 60 -5.26 -7.63 37.72
N ARG A 61 -5.71 -8.85 38.04
CA ARG A 61 -6.38 -9.72 37.06
C ARG A 61 -7.64 -9.07 36.51
N ALA A 62 -8.47 -8.51 37.39
CA ALA A 62 -9.72 -7.85 37.02
C ALA A 62 -9.46 -6.62 36.15
N ALA A 63 -8.55 -5.73 36.58
CA ALA A 63 -8.17 -4.54 35.83
C ALA A 63 -7.62 -4.89 34.43
N THR A 64 -6.72 -5.88 34.35
CA THR A 64 -6.15 -6.31 33.05
C THR A 64 -7.22 -6.89 32.13
N TYR A 65 -8.15 -7.67 32.67
CA TYR A 65 -9.26 -8.23 31.90
C TYR A 65 -10.23 -7.13 31.41
N GLU A 66 -10.52 -6.15 32.27
CA GLU A 66 -11.36 -5.00 31.93
C GLU A 66 -10.70 -4.15 30.82
N SER A 67 -9.40 -3.89 30.90
CA SER A 67 -8.66 -3.23 29.82
C SER A 67 -8.73 -4.02 28.52
N ALA A 68 -8.61 -5.34 28.56
CA ALA A 68 -8.77 -6.17 27.36
C ALA A 68 -10.17 -6.04 26.75
N GLN A 69 -11.21 -5.98 27.58
CA GLN A 69 -12.58 -5.78 27.11
C GLN A 69 -12.77 -4.38 26.49
N GLN A 70 -12.21 -3.33 27.11
CA GLN A 70 -12.25 -1.98 26.55
C GLN A 70 -11.54 -1.90 25.18
N VAL A 71 -10.38 -2.52 25.03
CA VAL A 71 -9.66 -2.60 23.74
C VAL A 71 -10.50 -3.32 22.69
N ARG A 72 -11.13 -4.45 23.07
CA ARG A 72 -12.06 -5.18 22.20
C ARG A 72 -13.24 -4.31 21.76
N ASP A 73 -13.84 -3.57 22.69
CA ASP A 73 -15.01 -2.74 22.42
C ASP A 73 -14.65 -1.58 21.48
N VAL A 74 -13.49 -0.95 21.68
CA VAL A 74 -12.95 0.07 20.76
C VAL A 74 -12.68 -0.52 19.38
N ARG A 75 -12.02 -1.69 19.29
CA ARG A 75 -11.78 -2.38 18.02
C ARG A 75 -13.08 -2.68 17.30
N SER A 76 -14.07 -3.21 18.02
CA SER A 76 -15.38 -3.57 17.47
C SER A 76 -16.15 -2.33 17.01
N PHE A 77 -16.06 -1.21 17.73
CA PHE A 77 -16.65 0.06 17.32
C PHE A 77 -16.01 0.59 16.04
N LEU A 78 -14.67 0.57 15.96
CA LEU A 78 -13.95 1.01 14.76
C LEU A 78 -14.28 0.11 13.56
N ASP A 79 -14.19 -1.21 13.72
CA ASP A 79 -14.53 -2.16 12.67
C ASP A 79 -15.98 -1.99 12.19
N PHE A 80 -16.94 -1.83 13.10
CA PHE A 80 -18.33 -1.51 12.76
C PHE A 80 -18.46 -0.20 11.99
N TYR A 81 -17.81 0.87 12.45
CA TYR A 81 -17.93 2.19 11.84
C TYR A 81 -17.43 2.21 10.39
N PHE A 82 -16.32 1.51 10.12
CA PHE A 82 -15.73 1.46 8.79
C PHE A 82 -16.35 0.38 7.88
N SER A 83 -16.79 -0.76 8.44
CA SER A 83 -17.43 -1.83 7.66
C SER A 83 -18.85 -1.50 7.21
N GLN A 84 -19.61 -0.70 7.97
CA GLN A 84 -20.99 -0.32 7.62
C GLN A 84 -21.06 0.86 6.65
N SER A 85 -20.01 1.67 6.57
CA SER A 85 -19.97 2.84 5.71
C SER A 85 -19.21 2.51 4.43
N GLN A 86 -19.88 1.81 3.51
CA GLN A 86 -19.36 1.57 2.15
C GLN A 86 -18.91 2.90 1.50
N GLU A 87 -19.64 3.98 1.77
CA GLU A 87 -19.31 5.34 1.35
C GLU A 87 -17.99 5.87 1.96
N LEU A 88 -17.73 5.63 3.24
CA LEU A 88 -16.50 6.09 3.90
C LEU A 88 -15.29 5.30 3.39
N SER A 89 -15.44 3.97 3.27
CA SER A 89 -14.41 3.10 2.70
C SER A 89 -14.10 3.49 1.25
N GLN A 90 -15.13 3.80 0.46
CA GLN A 90 -14.98 4.30 -0.90
C GLN A 90 -14.25 5.65 -0.94
N VAL A 91 -14.64 6.62 -0.11
CA VAL A 91 -13.97 7.94 -0.05
C VAL A 91 -12.49 7.81 0.34
N ILE A 92 -12.16 6.93 1.30
CA ILE A 92 -10.77 6.70 1.72
C ILE A 92 -9.96 6.07 0.57
N LEU A 93 -10.51 5.06 -0.09
CA LEU A 93 -9.84 4.40 -1.22
C LEU A 93 -9.72 5.31 -2.44
N GLU A 94 -10.74 6.13 -2.75
CA GLU A 94 -10.66 7.16 -3.79
C GLU A 94 -9.54 8.16 -3.49
N ARG A 95 -9.47 8.61 -2.24
CA ARG A 95 -8.38 9.48 -1.78
C ARG A 95 -7.03 8.80 -1.97
N ASP A 96 -6.86 7.56 -1.52
CA ASP A 96 -5.61 6.80 -1.66
C ASP A 96 -5.22 6.60 -3.14
N ALA A 97 -6.18 6.34 -4.03
CA ALA A 97 -5.94 6.27 -5.47
C ALA A 97 -5.41 7.60 -6.04
N TYR A 98 -6.01 8.73 -5.67
CA TYR A 98 -5.53 10.05 -6.13
C TYR A 98 -4.15 10.39 -5.56
N MET A 99 -3.81 9.91 -4.37
CA MET A 99 -2.48 10.12 -3.83
C MET A 99 -1.42 9.31 -4.56
N LEU A 100 -1.69 8.03 -4.82
CA LEU A 100 -0.80 7.18 -5.62
C LEU A 100 -0.63 7.78 -7.02
N LEU A 101 -1.72 8.27 -7.62
CA LEU A 101 -1.66 8.97 -8.90
C LEU A 101 -0.76 10.21 -8.84
N TYR A 102 -0.89 11.03 -7.79
CA TYR A 102 -0.02 12.19 -7.58
C TYR A 102 1.45 11.77 -7.42
N GLN A 103 1.72 10.76 -6.61
CA GLN A 103 3.07 10.23 -6.38
C GLN A 103 3.71 9.71 -7.68
N ILE A 104 2.93 8.98 -8.50
CA ILE A 104 3.37 8.53 -9.83
C ILE A 104 3.75 9.72 -10.70
N TYR A 105 2.94 10.78 -10.76
CA TYR A 105 3.27 11.98 -11.56
C TYR A 105 4.40 12.83 -10.97
N GLN A 106 4.74 12.66 -9.69
CA GLN A 106 5.88 13.31 -9.04
C GLN A 106 7.14 12.42 -9.01
N TRP A 107 7.11 11.26 -9.67
CA TRP A 107 8.27 10.38 -9.73
C TRP A 107 9.50 11.13 -10.24
N ASP A 108 10.61 11.00 -9.51
CA ASP A 108 11.86 11.74 -9.69
C ASP A 108 12.80 11.11 -10.74
N TYR A 109 12.30 10.13 -11.49
CA TYR A 109 13.02 9.45 -12.56
C TYR A 109 14.24 8.63 -12.12
N ASN A 110 14.29 8.28 -10.83
CA ASN A 110 15.48 7.76 -10.20
C ASN A 110 15.58 6.23 -10.30
N ASP A 111 14.48 5.53 -10.00
CA ASP A 111 14.35 4.07 -10.13
C ASP A 111 12.95 3.70 -10.65
N VAL A 112 12.87 3.02 -11.80
CA VAL A 112 11.59 2.53 -12.36
C VAL A 112 10.93 1.46 -11.49
N ARG A 113 11.64 0.81 -10.58
CA ARG A 113 11.08 -0.21 -9.67
C ARG A 113 10.10 0.40 -8.67
N ASP A 114 10.40 1.60 -8.19
CA ASP A 114 9.52 2.36 -7.32
C ASP A 114 8.26 2.76 -8.09
N LEU A 115 8.43 3.30 -9.30
CA LEU A 115 7.33 3.63 -10.19
C LEU A 115 6.43 2.42 -10.47
N ARG A 116 7.02 1.26 -10.78
CA ARG A 116 6.29 0.00 -10.99
C ARG A 116 5.46 -0.37 -9.76
N ALA A 117 6.04 -0.29 -8.57
CA ALA A 117 5.34 -0.61 -7.33
C ALA A 117 4.13 0.30 -7.15
N TRP A 118 4.29 1.62 -7.32
CA TRP A 118 3.20 2.58 -7.19
C TRP A 118 2.11 2.38 -8.26
N VAL A 119 2.49 2.10 -9.50
CA VAL A 119 1.52 1.80 -10.59
C VAL A 119 0.72 0.53 -10.28
N ARG A 120 1.36 -0.51 -9.76
CA ARG A 120 0.66 -1.75 -9.34
C ARG A 120 -0.32 -1.45 -8.21
N ASP A 121 0.13 -0.75 -7.18
CA ASP A 121 -0.69 -0.46 -6.00
C ASP A 121 -1.86 0.46 -6.39
N PHE A 122 -1.64 1.43 -7.28
CA PHE A 122 -2.69 2.26 -7.87
C PHE A 122 -3.75 1.43 -8.59
N LYS A 123 -3.32 0.51 -9.46
CA LYS A 123 -4.24 -0.40 -10.17
C LYS A 123 -5.06 -1.25 -9.20
N GLN A 124 -4.44 -1.73 -8.13
CA GLN A 124 -5.14 -2.51 -7.10
C GLN A 124 -6.22 -1.66 -6.41
N VAL A 125 -5.90 -0.45 -5.98
CA VAL A 125 -6.88 0.44 -5.33
C VAL A 125 -8.03 0.78 -6.29
N CYS A 126 -7.73 1.14 -7.55
CA CYS A 126 -8.75 1.39 -8.57
C CYS A 126 -9.68 0.19 -8.77
N ASN A 127 -9.14 -1.03 -8.85
CA ASN A 127 -9.94 -2.24 -8.99
C ASN A 127 -10.89 -2.44 -7.80
N THR A 128 -10.45 -2.14 -6.57
CA THR A 128 -11.27 -2.24 -5.36
C THR A 128 -12.46 -1.28 -5.40
N ILE A 129 -12.30 -0.06 -5.92
CA ILE A 129 -13.37 0.95 -6.02
C ILE A 129 -14.13 0.91 -7.37
N GLY A 130 -13.81 -0.04 -8.26
CA GLY A 130 -14.47 -0.19 -9.56
C GLY A 130 -14.09 0.88 -10.59
N TYR A 131 -12.95 1.55 -10.42
CA TYR A 131 -12.42 2.52 -11.37
C TYR A 131 -11.55 1.84 -12.41
N ARG A 132 -11.51 2.39 -13.63
CA ARG A 132 -10.57 1.97 -14.67
C ARG A 132 -9.27 2.78 -14.55
N PRO A 133 -8.12 2.16 -14.22
CA PRO A 133 -6.86 2.88 -14.05
C PRO A 133 -6.47 3.74 -15.27
N GLU A 134 -6.82 3.29 -16.48
CA GLU A 134 -6.46 3.94 -17.75
C GLU A 134 -7.21 5.26 -17.99
N ASP A 135 -8.33 5.47 -17.31
CA ASP A 135 -9.09 6.73 -17.37
C ASP A 135 -8.37 7.85 -16.59
N LEU A 136 -7.58 7.49 -15.57
CA LEU A 136 -6.93 8.41 -14.64
C LEU A 136 -5.42 8.54 -14.87
N LEU A 137 -4.75 7.44 -15.18
CA LEU A 137 -3.29 7.38 -15.35
C LEU A 137 -2.92 7.42 -16.83
N LYS A 138 -2.21 8.49 -17.23
CA LYS A 138 -1.63 8.62 -18.58
C LYS A 138 -0.12 8.45 -18.49
N LEU A 139 0.33 7.26 -18.85
CA LEU A 139 1.73 6.83 -18.72
C LEU A 139 2.67 7.54 -19.72
N ASP A 140 2.14 8.08 -20.82
CA ASP A 140 2.92 8.67 -21.92
C ASP A 140 3.87 9.82 -21.50
N ASN A 141 3.69 10.36 -20.30
CA ASN A 141 4.43 11.52 -19.78
C ASN A 141 5.41 11.18 -18.65
N LEU A 142 5.59 9.90 -18.29
CA LEU A 142 6.37 9.48 -17.12
C LEU A 142 7.80 9.05 -17.48
N THR A 143 8.55 9.87 -18.22
CA THR A 143 9.90 9.52 -18.71
C THR A 143 10.94 10.56 -18.33
N ALA A 144 12.14 10.13 -17.86
CA ALA A 144 13.28 11.04 -17.66
C ALA A 144 13.83 11.55 -18.98
N HIS A 145 13.89 10.62 -19.95
CA HIS A 145 14.42 10.81 -21.28
C HIS A 145 13.37 10.38 -22.30
N PRO A 146 13.25 11.09 -23.43
CA PRO A 146 12.38 10.66 -24.50
C PRO A 146 12.70 9.22 -24.88
N VAL A 147 11.67 8.36 -24.93
CA VAL A 147 11.83 6.99 -25.40
C VAL A 147 12.40 7.01 -26.83
N PRO A 148 13.55 6.38 -27.10
CA PRO A 148 14.14 6.37 -28.43
C PRO A 148 13.19 5.78 -29.48
N GLU A 149 13.13 6.39 -30.67
CA GLU A 149 12.18 6.02 -31.73
C GLU A 149 12.28 4.56 -32.17
N ASP A 150 13.49 4.00 -32.12
CA ASP A 150 13.79 2.61 -32.46
C ASP A 150 13.13 1.61 -31.50
N VAL A 151 12.88 2.00 -30.24
CA VAL A 151 12.24 1.14 -29.22
C VAL A 151 10.78 1.51 -28.93
N LYS A 152 10.23 2.61 -29.49
CA LYS A 152 8.82 3.01 -29.29
C LYS A 152 7.77 2.00 -29.78
N ILE A 153 8.17 1.08 -30.67
CA ILE A 153 7.29 -0.01 -31.11
C ILE A 153 7.05 -0.99 -29.96
N PHE A 154 8.04 -1.15 -29.08
CA PHE A 154 7.92 -1.86 -27.82
C PHE A 154 7.06 -1.04 -26.84
N PRO A 155 6.22 -1.68 -26.01
CA PRO A 155 5.39 -0.98 -25.01
C PRO A 155 6.27 -0.46 -23.86
N VAL A 156 7.04 0.60 -24.11
CA VAL A 156 7.83 1.33 -23.10
C VAL A 156 7.03 2.53 -22.63
N TYR A 157 6.90 2.67 -21.32
CA TYR A 157 6.10 3.73 -20.67
C TYR A 157 6.95 4.74 -19.93
N ALA A 158 8.03 4.29 -19.30
CA ALA A 158 8.96 5.11 -18.54
C ALA A 158 10.39 4.66 -18.77
N VAL A 159 11.34 5.59 -18.67
CA VAL A 159 12.79 5.32 -18.67
C VAL A 159 13.37 6.12 -17.51
N ASP A 160 14.14 5.47 -16.64
CA ASP A 160 14.88 6.16 -15.57
C ASP A 160 16.24 6.68 -16.03
N LYS A 161 16.95 7.37 -15.14
CA LYS A 161 18.31 7.90 -15.35
C LYS A 161 19.39 6.82 -15.53
N HIS A 162 19.06 5.55 -15.31
CA HIS A 162 19.96 4.40 -15.43
C HIS A 162 19.66 3.56 -16.68
N ASP A 163 18.83 4.09 -17.60
CA ASP A 163 18.38 3.44 -18.83
C ASP A 163 17.59 2.13 -18.59
N TYR A 164 17.00 1.97 -17.40
CA TYR A 164 15.98 0.95 -17.17
C TYR A 164 14.61 1.47 -17.59
N CYS A 165 13.87 0.59 -18.26
CA CYS A 165 12.57 0.88 -18.81
C CYS A 165 11.48 0.18 -18.00
N LEU A 166 10.41 0.89 -17.70
CA LEU A 166 9.13 0.28 -17.32
C LEU A 166 8.36 -0.04 -18.59
N CYS A 167 8.08 -1.31 -18.81
CA CYS A 167 7.56 -1.80 -20.08
C CYS A 167 6.59 -2.99 -19.90
N GLY A 168 6.27 -3.65 -21.00
CA GLY A 168 5.37 -4.80 -21.01
C GLY A 168 3.90 -4.39 -21.14
N LYS A 169 3.04 -5.27 -21.64
CA LYS A 169 1.65 -4.91 -21.95
C LYS A 169 0.89 -4.34 -20.75
N ASP A 170 1.22 -4.81 -19.55
CA ASP A 170 0.55 -4.46 -18.31
C ASP A 170 1.38 -3.53 -17.42
N CYS A 171 2.47 -2.93 -17.94
CA CYS A 171 3.34 -1.98 -17.22
C CYS A 171 3.93 -2.60 -15.94
N ASP A 172 4.42 -3.83 -16.07
CA ASP A 172 4.89 -4.68 -14.97
C ASP A 172 6.30 -5.26 -15.20
N ASP A 173 6.83 -5.13 -16.42
CA ASP A 173 8.17 -5.57 -16.78
C ASP A 173 9.20 -4.45 -16.60
N ILE A 174 10.40 -4.84 -16.18
CA ILE A 174 11.55 -3.94 -16.10
C ILE A 174 12.68 -4.54 -16.92
N MET A 175 13.13 -3.80 -17.91
CA MET A 175 14.19 -4.23 -18.83
C MET A 175 15.17 -3.10 -19.05
N TYR A 176 16.44 -3.43 -19.26
CA TYR A 176 17.43 -2.46 -19.71
C TYR A 176 17.17 -2.11 -21.18
N ILE A 177 17.45 -0.86 -21.59
CA ILE A 177 17.11 -0.41 -22.95
C ILE A 177 17.78 -1.23 -24.06
N GLU A 178 19.01 -1.73 -23.85
CA GLU A 178 19.69 -2.59 -24.81
C GLU A 178 19.05 -3.99 -24.88
N GLU A 179 18.57 -4.54 -23.77
CA GLU A 179 17.86 -5.83 -23.75
C GLU A 179 16.57 -5.75 -24.59
N ILE A 180 15.90 -4.60 -24.58
CA ILE A 180 14.73 -4.36 -25.44
C ILE A 180 15.12 -4.38 -26.92
N ARG A 181 16.26 -3.75 -27.29
CA ARG A 181 16.75 -3.75 -28.67
C ARG A 181 17.11 -5.16 -29.12
N GLU A 182 17.77 -5.93 -28.26
CA GLU A 182 18.09 -7.34 -28.51
C GLU A 182 16.82 -8.17 -28.72
N GLU A 183 15.81 -8.04 -27.85
CA GLU A 183 14.55 -8.78 -28.00
C GLU A 183 13.83 -8.42 -29.32
N MET A 184 13.85 -7.14 -29.70
CA MET A 184 13.27 -6.68 -30.96
C MET A 184 14.02 -7.23 -32.17
N ALA A 185 15.35 -7.35 -32.08
CA ALA A 185 16.19 -7.92 -33.14
C ALA A 185 16.00 -9.44 -33.27
N GLU A 186 15.79 -10.14 -32.16
CA GLU A 186 15.54 -11.59 -32.14
C GLU A 186 14.12 -11.96 -32.60
N ASN A 187 13.13 -11.08 -32.37
CA ASN A 187 11.72 -11.32 -32.69
C ASN A 187 11.10 -10.30 -33.66
N PRO A 188 11.69 -10.08 -34.85
CA PRO A 188 11.30 -8.99 -35.75
C PRO A 188 9.85 -9.13 -36.24
N ASP A 189 9.34 -10.35 -36.46
CA ASP A 189 7.98 -10.58 -36.95
C ASP A 189 6.88 -10.23 -35.93
N LYS A 190 7.17 -10.31 -34.63
CA LYS A 190 6.27 -9.92 -33.54
C LYS A 190 6.05 -8.40 -33.57
N TYR A 191 7.13 -7.64 -33.65
CA TYR A 191 7.12 -6.17 -33.56
C TYR A 191 6.78 -5.48 -34.89
N ARG A 192 7.02 -6.13 -36.03
CA ARG A 192 6.58 -5.66 -37.35
C ARG A 192 5.05 -5.68 -37.54
N LYS A 193 4.35 -6.63 -36.91
CA LYS A 193 2.88 -6.67 -36.89
C LYS A 193 2.27 -5.62 -35.95
N LEU A 194 3.01 -5.22 -34.91
CA LEU A 194 2.60 -4.20 -33.94
C LEU A 194 2.74 -2.78 -34.53
N SER A 195 3.82 -2.49 -35.26
CA SER A 195 4.00 -1.20 -35.93
C SER A 195 2.92 -0.94 -37.01
N ALA A 196 2.52 -1.98 -37.75
CA ALA A 196 1.46 -1.88 -38.76
C ALA A 196 0.04 -1.66 -38.19
N ARG A 197 -0.16 -1.81 -36.86
CA ARG A 197 -1.45 -1.56 -36.19
C ARG A 197 -1.53 -0.18 -35.52
N LYS A 198 -0.39 0.49 -35.33
CA LYS A 198 -0.29 1.84 -34.71
C LYS A 198 -0.29 2.98 -35.75
N ALA A 199 -0.11 2.67 -37.04
CA ALA A 199 -0.18 3.60 -38.17
C ALA A 199 -1.59 3.62 -38.78
#